data_AF-A0A498KQU5-F1
#
_entry.id   AF-A0A498KQU5-F1
#
_cell.length_a   1.000
_cell.length_b   1.000
_cell.length_c   1.000
_cell.angle_alpha   90.00
_cell.angle_beta   90.00
_cell.angle_gamma   90.00
#
_symmetry.space_group_name_H-M   'P 1'
#
loop_
_entity.id
_entity.type
_entity.pdbx_description
1 polymer ?
#
loop_
_entity_poly.entity_id
_entity_poly.type
_entity_poly.pdbx_seq_one_letter_code
_entity_poly.pdbx_strand_id
1 'polypeptide(L)'
;MHWLGVSCGVSCCGMLHFQITFQFPITEPIYFFFFIVVEMQGEGIRCLKLFHVSIFVVLILLQYCNLSLSLEFNNISSGVVGHKHIAKVLKVIRCIEREREALLAIKQDLVDDYNSLSSWGSEAQKQDCCASWVGVYCDEYTGHVVKLDLSGGYFLGGRISSQVGNLTHLQYFDFNGNDFNNVENLNSWLPRLSSLTYLDLSYNNLSNVPDWLEIVSKLPKLTNLTLIGCGLSSPAIHSSTLFNINSSKSLAHVDLSFNQLTSSSIFVWLSNFSTSLVQLGLSRNNFTGSLPDVFGNMSSLAYLDLSYNQIEGGIPQSFSELCSLQALLFRNNILSIQLSKLVQTLMSTCPDKNSLETLSLSNNSLSESIPNLKNFSYQKLGRIPASLARIDPFRFLGLSYNNFYEKIPIGTQLQNFDPSVLAGNPQHCGPPLQKCVLINRKLCSLVMTKKIMSL
;
A
#
# COMPACT_ATOMS: atom_id res chain seq x y z
N MET A 1 50.88 -60.73 30.10
CA MET A 1 52.05 -61.32 29.42
C MET A 1 52.49 -60.36 28.31
N HIS A 2 53.79 -60.04 28.32
CA HIS A 2 54.61 -59.46 27.25
C HIS A 2 54.17 -58.21 26.46
N TRP A 3 54.89 -57.12 26.73
CA TRP A 3 55.34 -56.16 25.73
C TRP A 3 56.60 -56.70 25.02
N LEU A 4 56.59 -56.67 23.68
CA LEU A 4 57.69 -56.83 22.71
C LEU A 4 57.11 -56.29 21.38
N GLY A 5 57.63 -55.35 20.58
CA GLY A 5 58.79 -54.46 20.59
C GLY A 5 59.10 -54.04 19.15
N VAL A 6 59.23 -52.71 18.89
CA VAL A 6 60.06 -52.03 17.83
C VAL A 6 59.51 -52.10 16.37
N SER A 7 59.50 -51.09 15.47
CA SER A 7 60.22 -49.81 15.27
C SER A 7 59.44 -48.83 14.35
N CYS A 8 59.78 -47.53 14.44
CA CYS A 8 59.21 -46.35 13.77
C CYS A 8 59.12 -46.34 12.23
N GLY A 9 58.08 -45.67 11.72
CA GLY A 9 57.99 -45.08 10.38
C GLY A 9 56.89 -44.00 10.35
N VAL A 10 57.31 -42.74 10.23
CA VAL A 10 56.56 -41.47 10.17
C VAL A 10 55.09 -41.53 9.66
N SER A 11 54.12 -41.21 10.54
CA SER A 11 53.04 -40.20 10.35
C SER A 11 51.72 -40.54 11.08
N CYS A 12 51.30 -39.62 11.95
CA CYS A 12 49.99 -39.40 12.59
C CYS A 12 49.09 -40.61 12.93
N CYS A 13 49.38 -41.30 14.05
CA CYS A 13 48.33 -41.98 14.81
C CYS A 13 47.55 -40.94 15.64
N GLY A 14 46.39 -40.51 15.16
CA GLY A 14 45.43 -39.72 15.93
C GLY A 14 44.11 -40.46 16.04
N MET A 15 43.80 -41.04 17.20
CA MET A 15 42.46 -41.55 17.50
C MET A 15 41.55 -40.37 17.80
N LEU A 16 40.55 -40.11 16.96
CA LEU A 16 39.50 -39.12 17.23
C LEU A 16 38.31 -39.84 17.88
N HIS A 17 38.10 -39.58 19.17
CA HIS A 17 36.91 -40.01 19.89
C HIS A 17 35.78 -39.00 19.69
N PHE A 18 34.68 -39.42 19.05
CA PHE A 18 33.44 -38.65 19.02
C PHE A 18 32.44 -39.26 20.00
N GLN A 19 31.96 -38.44 20.94
CA GLN A 19 30.84 -38.80 21.82
C GLN A 19 29.59 -38.13 21.26
N ILE A 20 28.63 -38.94 20.79
CA ILE A 20 27.33 -38.46 20.32
C ILE A 20 26.28 -39.02 21.27
N THR A 21 25.59 -38.13 21.99
CA THR A 21 24.55 -38.47 22.96
C THR A 21 23.18 -38.21 22.32
N PHE A 22 22.31 -39.21 22.26
CA PHE A 22 20.92 -39.03 21.85
C PHE A 22 20.01 -39.12 23.07
N GLN A 23 19.07 -38.19 23.20
CA GLN A 23 18.06 -38.18 24.26
C GLN A 23 16.68 -38.37 23.62
N PHE A 24 16.06 -39.53 23.84
CA PHE A 24 14.72 -39.85 23.36
C PHE A 24 13.69 -39.73 24.50
N PRO A 25 12.43 -39.36 24.22
CA PRO A 25 11.39 -39.22 25.24
C PRO A 25 10.76 -40.59 25.50
N ILE A 26 11.46 -41.48 26.21
CA ILE A 26 10.87 -42.68 26.83
C ILE A 26 11.53 -42.86 28.21
N THR A 27 10.77 -43.37 29.17
CA THR A 27 11.05 -43.40 30.61
C THR A 27 12.25 -44.23 31.09
N GLU A 28 13.10 -44.79 30.20
CA GLU A 28 14.42 -45.29 30.56
C GLU A 28 15.44 -45.08 29.42
N PRO A 29 16.69 -44.64 29.70
CA PRO A 29 17.70 -44.43 28.68
C PRO A 29 18.29 -45.77 28.22
N ILE A 30 18.10 -46.10 26.92
CA ILE A 30 18.80 -47.20 26.26
C ILE A 30 20.08 -46.63 25.61
N TYR A 31 21.24 -47.08 26.09
CA TYR A 31 22.54 -46.68 25.57
C TYR A 31 22.94 -47.59 24.40
N PHE A 32 22.93 -47.07 23.18
CA PHE A 32 23.54 -47.74 22.02
C PHE A 32 24.96 -47.21 21.80
N PHE A 33 25.96 -48.09 21.86
CA PHE A 33 27.34 -47.77 21.53
C PHE A 33 27.61 -48.11 20.06
N PHE A 34 27.72 -47.09 19.21
CA PHE A 34 28.25 -47.26 17.86
C PHE A 34 29.73 -46.88 17.84
N PHE A 35 30.59 -47.86 17.56
CA PHE A 35 32.01 -47.65 17.32
C PHE A 35 32.24 -47.59 15.80
N ILE A 36 32.51 -46.39 15.26
CA ILE A 36 32.98 -46.26 13.89
C ILE A 36 34.51 -46.22 13.95
N VAL A 37 35.15 -47.36 13.65
CA VAL A 37 36.60 -47.45 13.48
C VAL A 37 36.91 -47.21 12.00
N VAL A 38 37.54 -46.08 11.69
CA VAL A 38 38.04 -45.81 10.33
C VAL A 38 39.55 -45.98 10.34
N GLU A 39 40.02 -47.13 9.88
CA GLU A 39 41.44 -47.38 9.65
C GLU A 39 41.81 -46.82 8.27
N MET A 40 42.73 -45.86 8.21
CA MET A 40 43.16 -45.25 6.94
C MET A 40 44.65 -45.45 6.72
N GLN A 41 45.02 -46.07 5.59
CA GLN A 41 46.38 -46.10 5.07
C GLN A 41 46.46 -45.25 3.80
N GLY A 42 47.33 -44.23 3.79
CA GLY A 42 47.62 -43.41 2.61
C GLY A 42 48.01 -41.96 2.92
N GLU A 43 48.61 -41.28 1.93
CA GLU A 43 49.13 -39.92 2.11
C GLU A 43 48.02 -38.84 2.13
N GLY A 44 47.96 -38.13 3.27
CA GLY A 44 47.38 -36.81 3.56
C GLY A 44 46.12 -36.36 2.81
N ILE A 45 46.23 -36.04 1.52
CA ILE A 45 45.18 -35.39 0.74
C ILE A 45 44.06 -36.36 0.34
N ARG A 46 44.37 -37.66 0.16
CA ARG A 46 43.33 -38.68 -0.09
C ARG A 46 42.53 -38.99 1.18
N CYS A 47 43.17 -38.97 2.34
CA CYS A 47 42.53 -39.17 3.65
C CYS A 47 41.54 -38.04 3.99
N LEU A 48 41.87 -36.77 3.70
CA LEU A 48 40.96 -35.64 3.97
C LEU A 48 39.72 -35.65 3.06
N LYS A 49 39.88 -36.06 1.78
CA LYS A 49 38.75 -36.23 0.86
C LYS A 49 37.83 -37.37 1.27
N LEU A 50 38.39 -38.51 1.70
CA LEU A 50 37.60 -39.62 2.23
C LEU A 50 36.92 -39.26 3.55
N PHE A 51 37.58 -38.50 4.43
CA PHE A 51 36.98 -37.96 5.66
C PHE A 51 35.79 -37.03 5.39
N HIS A 52 35.93 -36.12 4.42
CA HIS A 52 34.82 -35.26 4.00
C HIS A 52 33.68 -36.07 3.37
N VAL A 53 33.96 -37.07 2.53
CA VAL A 53 32.93 -37.92 1.93
C VAL A 53 32.21 -38.76 2.99
N SER A 54 32.92 -39.31 3.97
CA SER A 54 32.32 -40.09 5.07
C SER A 54 31.44 -39.23 5.98
N ILE A 55 31.87 -38.00 6.31
CA ILE A 55 31.03 -37.03 7.03
C ILE A 55 29.81 -36.64 6.19
N PHE A 56 29.98 -36.41 4.89
CA PHE A 56 28.87 -36.04 4.00
C PHE A 56 27.84 -37.17 3.87
N VAL A 57 28.30 -38.43 3.79
CA VAL A 57 27.43 -39.62 3.77
C VAL A 57 26.72 -39.78 5.11
N VAL A 58 27.41 -39.57 6.24
CA VAL A 58 26.79 -39.60 7.57
C VAL A 58 25.77 -38.47 7.73
N LEU A 59 26.05 -37.26 7.25
CA LEU A 59 25.11 -36.12 7.28
C LEU A 59 23.90 -36.37 6.36
N ILE A 60 24.08 -36.97 5.19
CA ILE A 60 22.98 -37.36 4.28
C ILE A 60 22.13 -38.48 4.88
N LEU A 61 22.75 -39.49 5.50
CA LEU A 61 22.07 -40.58 6.19
C LEU A 61 21.30 -40.06 7.41
N LEU A 62 21.86 -39.11 8.16
CA LEU A 62 21.19 -38.42 9.27
C LEU A 62 20.04 -37.52 8.78
N GLN A 63 20.17 -36.93 7.58
CA GLN A 63 19.12 -36.13 6.94
C GLN A 63 17.96 -36.97 6.39
N TYR A 64 18.21 -38.23 6.00
CA TYR A 64 17.18 -39.19 5.60
C TYR A 64 16.44 -39.84 6.79
N CYS A 65 17.04 -39.86 7.98
CA CYS A 65 16.47 -40.49 9.19
C CYS A 65 15.69 -39.55 10.14
N ASN A 66 15.32 -38.35 9.69
CA ASN A 66 14.30 -37.42 10.23
C ASN A 66 14.78 -36.21 11.06
N LEU A 67 13.97 -35.14 10.95
CA LEU A 67 14.18 -33.73 11.31
C LEU A 67 14.50 -33.46 12.80
N SER A 68 15.73 -33.06 13.11
CA SER A 68 16.12 -32.10 14.18
C SER A 68 17.58 -32.31 14.60
N LEU A 69 18.55 -31.99 13.75
CA LEU A 69 19.91 -31.74 14.23
C LEU A 69 20.15 -30.22 14.33
N SER A 70 20.16 -29.73 15.57
CA SER A 70 20.88 -28.50 15.93
C SER A 70 22.32 -28.90 16.29
N LEU A 71 23.27 -28.59 15.43
CA LEU A 71 24.70 -28.69 15.78
C LEU A 71 25.11 -27.38 16.45
N GLU A 72 25.20 -27.35 17.79
CA GLU A 72 25.89 -26.27 18.50
C GLU A 72 27.40 -26.53 18.45
N PHE A 73 28.13 -25.72 17.68
CA PHE A 73 29.60 -25.72 17.69
C PHE A 73 30.09 -24.79 18.82
N ASN A 74 30.08 -25.29 20.05
CA ASN A 74 30.77 -24.61 21.15
C ASN A 74 32.23 -25.12 21.20
N ASN A 75 33.17 -24.19 20.95
CA ASN A 75 34.63 -24.34 20.98
C ASN A 75 35.30 -24.99 19.76
N ILE A 76 35.53 -24.18 18.72
CA ILE A 76 36.70 -24.35 17.85
C ILE A 76 37.62 -23.15 18.10
N SER A 77 38.71 -23.37 18.84
CA SER A 77 39.83 -22.42 18.87
C SER A 77 40.51 -22.46 17.50
N SER A 78 40.36 -21.39 16.72
CA SER A 78 40.96 -21.28 15.39
C SER A 78 42.46 -21.06 15.51
N GLY A 79 43.21 -22.15 15.43
CA GLY A 79 44.67 -22.15 15.44
C GLY A 79 45.29 -22.69 14.17
N VAL A 80 44.74 -22.47 12.97
CA VAL A 80 45.46 -22.73 11.71
C VAL A 80 45.06 -21.72 10.64
N VAL A 81 46.08 -21.06 10.09
CA VAL A 81 46.05 -20.05 9.03
C VAL A 81 45.63 -20.68 7.69
N GLY A 82 44.72 -20.01 6.98
CA GLY A 82 44.67 -20.02 5.51
C GLY A 82 43.88 -21.14 4.84
N HIS A 83 42.54 -21.02 4.81
CA HIS A 83 41.75 -21.59 3.71
C HIS A 83 40.70 -20.57 3.24
N LYS A 84 40.96 -19.96 2.08
CA LYS A 84 40.09 -18.98 1.40
C LYS A 84 38.89 -19.60 0.67
N HIS A 85 38.54 -20.84 0.98
CA HIS A 85 37.33 -21.51 0.51
C HIS A 85 36.73 -22.34 1.65
N ILE A 86 36.29 -21.67 2.71
CA ILE A 86 35.36 -22.29 3.65
C ILE A 86 34.05 -22.47 2.88
N ALA A 87 33.60 -23.72 2.80
CA ALA A 87 32.32 -24.10 2.23
C ALA A 87 31.24 -23.12 2.71
N LYS A 88 30.50 -22.51 1.78
CA LYS A 88 29.22 -21.86 2.06
C LYS A 88 28.32 -22.93 2.65
N VAL A 89 28.36 -23.12 3.97
CA VAL A 89 27.26 -23.76 4.67
C VAL A 89 26.08 -22.85 4.40
N LEU A 90 25.11 -23.35 3.62
CA LEU A 90 23.82 -22.67 3.45
C LEU A 90 23.27 -22.46 4.85
N LYS A 91 23.32 -21.22 5.34
CA LYS A 91 22.68 -20.83 6.59
C LYS A 91 21.22 -21.20 6.40
N VAL A 92 20.75 -22.21 7.12
CA VAL A 92 19.32 -22.55 7.12
C VAL A 92 18.64 -21.40 7.82
N ILE A 93 18.02 -20.52 7.04
CA ILE A 93 17.28 -19.37 7.55
C ILE A 93 16.00 -19.94 8.14
N ARG A 94 15.90 -19.80 9.46
CA ARG A 94 14.73 -20.18 10.23
C ARG A 94 14.13 -18.93 10.82
N CYS A 95 12.85 -19.00 11.11
CA CYS A 95 12.15 -18.02 11.90
C CYS A 95 12.90 -17.64 13.18
N ILE A 96 13.00 -16.34 13.44
CA ILE A 96 13.60 -15.80 14.66
C ILE A 96 12.62 -16.00 15.81
N GLU A 97 13.05 -16.70 16.87
CA GLU A 97 12.15 -17.15 17.93
C GLU A 97 11.38 -15.99 18.59
N ARG A 98 12.01 -14.84 18.82
CA ARG A 98 11.32 -13.66 19.38
C ARG A 98 10.19 -13.14 18.48
N GLU A 99 10.39 -13.15 17.16
CA GLU A 99 9.37 -12.71 16.20
C GLU A 99 8.28 -13.77 16.06
N ARG A 100 8.65 -15.06 16.14
CA ARG A 100 7.71 -16.17 16.22
C ARG A 100 6.79 -16.07 17.42
N GLU A 101 7.33 -15.83 18.61
CA GLU A 101 6.57 -15.64 19.85
C GLU A 101 5.61 -14.45 19.72
N ALA A 102 6.07 -13.34 19.11
CA ALA A 102 5.22 -12.18 18.83
C ALA A 102 4.06 -12.54 17.89
N LEU A 103 4.32 -13.32 16.83
CA LEU A 103 3.27 -13.81 15.91
C LEU A 103 2.29 -14.75 16.61
N LEU A 104 2.76 -15.67 17.46
CA LEU A 104 1.86 -16.54 18.24
C LEU A 104 1.01 -15.73 19.22
N ALA A 105 1.58 -14.71 19.85
CA ALA A 105 0.82 -13.81 20.72
C ALA A 105 -0.21 -12.98 19.94
N ILE A 106 0.12 -12.54 18.72
CA ILE A 106 -0.85 -11.94 17.80
C ILE A 106 -1.99 -12.91 17.54
N LYS A 107 -1.68 -14.16 17.14
CA LYS A 107 -2.70 -15.19 16.88
C LYS A 107 -3.62 -15.45 18.08
N GLN A 108 -3.10 -15.43 19.30
CA GLN A 108 -3.91 -15.61 20.52
C GLN A 108 -4.93 -14.50 20.75
N ASP A 109 -4.65 -13.29 20.28
CA ASP A 109 -5.54 -12.12 20.41
C ASP A 109 -6.56 -12.01 19.26
N LEU A 110 -6.38 -12.80 18.20
CA LEU A 110 -7.28 -12.86 17.05
C LEU A 110 -8.40 -13.88 17.26
N VAL A 111 -9.58 -13.56 16.74
CA VAL A 111 -10.67 -14.52 16.57
C VAL A 111 -10.58 -15.06 15.14
N ASP A 112 -10.36 -16.36 15.00
CA ASP A 112 -10.15 -17.05 13.71
C ASP A 112 -11.13 -18.21 13.56
N ASP A 113 -12.42 -17.88 13.38
CA ASP A 113 -13.51 -18.87 13.32
C ASP A 113 -13.38 -19.83 12.13
N TYR A 114 -12.71 -19.39 11.05
CA TYR A 114 -12.49 -20.17 9.84
C TYR A 114 -11.17 -20.96 9.86
N ASN A 115 -10.40 -20.87 10.95
CA ASN A 115 -9.10 -21.52 11.10
C ASN A 115 -8.12 -21.18 9.96
N SER A 116 -8.21 -19.94 9.48
CA SER A 116 -7.37 -19.37 8.42
C SER A 116 -5.90 -19.39 8.80
N LEU A 117 -5.57 -19.21 10.08
CA LEU A 117 -4.21 -19.21 10.63
C LEU A 117 -3.78 -20.61 11.13
N SER A 118 -4.40 -21.69 10.65
CA SER A 118 -4.10 -23.07 11.06
C SER A 118 -2.62 -23.46 10.89
N SER A 119 -1.92 -22.86 9.92
CA SER A 119 -0.49 -23.08 9.67
C SER A 119 0.42 -22.49 10.74
N TRP A 120 -0.06 -21.54 11.56
CA TRP A 120 0.69 -20.93 12.64
C TRP A 120 0.65 -21.84 13.88
N GLY A 121 1.80 -22.18 14.46
CA GLY A 121 1.80 -23.09 15.61
C GLY A 121 3.15 -23.36 16.27
N SER A 122 3.09 -24.04 17.41
CA SER A 122 4.25 -24.44 18.20
C SER A 122 4.75 -25.86 17.88
N GLU A 123 3.95 -26.63 17.15
CA GLU A 123 4.21 -28.03 16.79
C GLU A 123 5.51 -28.15 15.97
N ALA A 124 6.18 -29.31 16.07
CA ALA A 124 7.50 -29.54 15.46
C ALA A 124 7.54 -29.22 13.95
N GLN A 125 6.46 -29.54 13.23
CA GLN A 125 6.30 -29.29 11.79
C GLN A 125 5.95 -27.84 11.43
N LYS A 126 5.60 -26.99 12.41
CA LYS A 126 5.24 -25.58 12.24
C LYS A 126 6.26 -24.62 12.89
N GLN A 127 7.43 -25.14 13.30
CA GLN A 127 8.43 -24.34 14.01
C GLN A 127 8.96 -23.17 13.19
N ASP A 128 9.02 -23.32 11.87
CA ASP A 128 9.55 -22.28 11.00
C ASP A 128 8.43 -21.39 10.43
N CYS A 129 8.19 -20.25 11.08
CA CYS A 129 7.24 -19.26 10.60
C CYS A 129 7.56 -18.71 9.20
N CYS A 130 8.83 -18.74 8.78
CA CYS A 130 9.24 -18.21 7.48
C CYS A 130 9.00 -19.20 6.33
N ALA A 131 8.74 -20.48 6.63
CA ALA A 131 8.62 -21.52 5.62
C ALA A 131 7.17 -21.78 5.20
N SER A 132 6.21 -21.72 6.14
CA SER A 132 4.87 -22.23 5.89
C SER A 132 3.73 -21.45 6.55
N TRP A 133 4.02 -20.36 7.27
CA TRP A 133 2.94 -19.60 7.91
C TRP A 133 2.28 -18.68 6.90
N VAL A 134 0.99 -18.88 6.69
CA VAL A 134 0.19 -18.02 5.81
C VAL A 134 0.36 -16.56 6.21
N GLY A 135 0.61 -15.71 5.22
CA GLY A 135 0.74 -14.27 5.42
C GLY A 135 2.05 -13.80 6.06
N VAL A 136 2.95 -14.68 6.49
CA VAL A 136 4.25 -14.30 7.07
C VAL A 136 5.35 -14.46 6.04
N TYR A 137 6.13 -13.40 5.83
CA TYR A 137 7.22 -13.38 4.88
C TYR A 137 8.47 -12.81 5.53
N CYS A 138 9.58 -13.52 5.37
CA CYS A 138 10.86 -13.17 5.98
C CYS A 138 11.89 -12.76 4.94
N ASP A 139 12.86 -11.96 5.35
CA ASP A 139 14.02 -11.61 4.56
C ASP A 139 14.91 -12.83 4.33
N GLU A 140 15.25 -13.09 3.06
CA GLU A 140 15.98 -14.28 2.60
C GLU A 140 17.45 -14.33 3.01
N TYR A 141 17.96 -13.37 3.79
CA TYR A 141 19.34 -13.35 4.27
C TYR A 141 19.44 -13.30 5.80
N THR A 142 18.54 -12.54 6.41
CA THR A 142 18.53 -12.27 7.84
C THR A 142 17.55 -13.15 8.61
N GLY A 143 16.46 -13.59 7.96
CA GLY A 143 15.38 -14.35 8.59
C GLY A 143 14.38 -13.49 9.38
N HIS A 144 14.52 -12.16 9.36
CA HIS A 144 13.56 -11.26 9.99
C HIS A 144 12.24 -11.23 9.23
N VAL A 145 11.12 -11.16 9.94
CA VAL A 145 9.80 -10.93 9.36
C VAL A 145 9.74 -9.50 8.81
N VAL A 146 9.60 -9.39 7.48
CA VAL A 146 9.58 -8.12 6.75
C VAL A 146 8.24 -7.80 6.14
N LYS A 147 7.39 -8.81 5.92
CA LYS A 147 6.04 -8.63 5.42
C LYS A 147 5.06 -9.51 6.21
N LEU A 148 3.99 -8.88 6.69
CA LEU A 148 2.86 -9.54 7.34
C LEU A 148 1.59 -9.10 6.61
N ASP A 149 0.99 -10.05 5.92
CA ASP A 149 -0.11 -9.85 4.98
C ASP A 149 -1.22 -10.83 5.29
N LEU A 150 -2.16 -10.36 6.09
CA LEU A 150 -3.41 -11.04 6.42
C LEU A 150 -4.58 -10.34 5.73
N SER A 151 -4.33 -9.82 4.52
CA SER A 151 -5.36 -9.28 3.65
C SER A 151 -6.11 -10.41 2.93
N GLY A 152 -7.38 -10.17 2.55
CA GLY A 152 -8.10 -11.08 1.67
C GLY A 152 -9.28 -11.81 2.29
N GLY A 153 -9.95 -11.20 3.27
CA GLY A 153 -11.21 -11.73 3.78
C GLY A 153 -11.04 -13.02 4.56
N TYR A 154 -9.99 -13.11 5.39
CA TYR A 154 -9.87 -14.17 6.39
C TYR A 154 -10.94 -14.04 7.50
N PHE A 155 -11.67 -12.92 7.52
CA PHE A 155 -12.69 -12.59 8.53
C PHE A 155 -12.14 -12.69 9.95
N LEU A 156 -10.87 -12.28 10.14
CA LEU A 156 -10.24 -12.29 11.45
C LEU A 156 -10.92 -11.22 12.32
N GLY A 157 -11.41 -11.62 13.48
CA GLY A 157 -11.97 -10.73 14.48
C GLY A 157 -11.03 -10.54 15.67
N GLY A 158 -11.57 -10.08 16.79
CA GLY A 158 -10.82 -9.83 18.01
C GLY A 158 -10.10 -8.48 17.97
N ARG A 159 -8.84 -8.44 18.40
CA ARG A 159 -8.05 -7.20 18.48
C ARG A 159 -6.72 -7.31 17.75
N ILE A 160 -6.27 -6.20 17.16
CA ILE A 160 -4.91 -6.07 16.66
C ILE A 160 -3.97 -5.94 17.88
N SER A 161 -3.18 -6.98 18.15
CA SER A 161 -2.29 -7.04 19.30
C SER A 161 -1.16 -6.00 19.23
N SER A 162 -0.82 -5.39 20.37
CA SER A 162 0.35 -4.49 20.45
C SER A 162 1.69 -5.23 20.27
N GLN A 163 1.68 -6.57 20.30
CA GLN A 163 2.83 -7.41 20.02
C GLN A 163 3.34 -7.28 18.58
N VAL A 164 2.53 -6.76 17.65
CA VAL A 164 2.97 -6.37 16.30
C VAL A 164 4.18 -5.43 16.39
N GLY A 165 4.24 -4.55 17.41
CA GLY A 165 5.36 -3.64 17.64
C GLY A 165 6.69 -4.31 17.98
N ASN A 166 6.73 -5.64 18.16
CA ASN A 166 7.98 -6.40 18.32
C ASN A 166 8.58 -6.86 16.98
N LEU A 167 7.85 -6.75 15.86
CA LEU A 167 8.32 -7.05 14.51
C LEU A 167 9.02 -5.80 13.91
N THR A 168 10.12 -5.35 14.51
CA THR A 168 10.72 -4.03 14.22
C THR A 168 11.30 -3.88 12.80
N HIS A 169 11.51 -5.00 12.10
CA HIS A 169 11.98 -5.03 10.71
C HIS A 169 10.84 -5.06 9.69
N LEU A 170 9.58 -5.02 10.14
CA LEU A 170 8.43 -5.06 9.27
C LEU A 170 8.42 -3.85 8.34
N GLN A 171 8.28 -4.12 7.04
CA GLN A 171 8.25 -3.15 5.95
C GLN A 171 6.84 -3.08 5.35
N TYR A 172 6.12 -4.19 5.32
CA TYR A 172 4.77 -4.30 4.77
C TYR A 172 3.83 -4.88 5.82
N PHE A 173 2.78 -4.13 6.16
CA PHE A 173 1.73 -4.56 7.08
C PHE A 173 0.36 -4.34 6.46
N ASP A 174 -0.38 -5.43 6.23
CA ASP A 174 -1.66 -5.39 5.54
C ASP A 174 -2.68 -6.31 6.22
N PHE A 175 -3.65 -5.68 6.87
CA PHE A 175 -4.77 -6.32 7.58
C PHE A 175 -6.11 -5.93 6.94
N ASN A 176 -6.09 -5.55 5.66
CA ASN A 176 -7.27 -5.11 4.92
C ASN A 176 -8.40 -6.16 4.92
N GLY A 177 -9.64 -5.70 5.16
CA GLY A 177 -10.83 -6.51 4.95
C GLY A 177 -11.04 -7.61 6.00
N ASN A 178 -10.64 -7.34 7.25
CA ASN A 178 -10.93 -8.19 8.40
C ASN A 178 -12.07 -7.59 9.25
N ASP A 179 -12.53 -8.32 10.27
CA ASP A 179 -13.65 -7.92 11.14
C ASP A 179 -13.15 -7.31 12.47
N PHE A 180 -12.13 -6.44 12.39
CA PHE A 180 -11.65 -5.72 13.55
C PHE A 180 -12.64 -4.61 13.93
N ASN A 181 -13.61 -5.00 14.77
CA ASN A 181 -14.74 -4.18 15.19
C ASN A 181 -14.36 -2.96 16.03
N ASN A 182 -13.16 -2.92 16.63
CA ASN A 182 -12.64 -1.76 17.33
C ASN A 182 -11.11 -1.82 17.46
N VAL A 183 -10.39 -1.07 16.64
CA VAL A 183 -8.94 -0.95 16.74
C VAL A 183 -8.58 0.05 17.84
N GLU A 184 -7.82 -0.41 18.84
CA GLU A 184 -7.37 0.40 19.97
C GLU A 184 -5.85 0.41 20.08
N ASN A 185 -5.31 1.37 20.85
CA ASN A 185 -3.90 1.43 21.23
C ASN A 185 -2.91 1.47 20.05
N LEU A 186 -3.32 2.01 18.89
CA LEU A 186 -2.48 2.12 17.70
C LEU A 186 -1.18 2.90 17.98
N ASN A 187 -1.25 3.92 18.85
CA ASN A 187 -0.12 4.71 19.31
C ASN A 187 0.96 3.91 20.08
N SER A 188 0.60 2.78 20.70
CA SER A 188 1.50 2.01 21.57
C SER A 188 2.49 1.14 20.80
N TRP A 189 2.16 0.77 19.56
CA TRP A 189 2.93 -0.21 18.79
C TRP A 189 3.28 0.26 17.38
N LEU A 190 2.40 1.01 16.69
CA LEU A 190 2.66 1.40 15.29
C LEU A 190 3.94 2.25 15.16
N PRO A 191 4.20 3.26 16.00
CA PRO A 191 5.44 4.05 15.90
C PRO A 191 6.73 3.26 16.12
N ARG A 192 6.66 2.05 16.68
CA ARG A 192 7.84 1.17 16.87
C ARG A 192 8.29 0.53 15.57
N LEU A 193 7.43 0.50 14.53
CA LEU A 193 7.71 -0.07 13.22
C LEU A 193 8.46 0.93 12.33
N SER A 194 9.68 1.29 12.72
CA SER A 194 10.48 2.32 12.03
C SER A 194 10.93 1.95 10.61
N SER A 195 10.79 0.68 10.22
CA SER A 195 11.08 0.17 8.88
C SER A 195 9.88 0.15 7.93
N LEU A 196 8.67 0.47 8.43
CA LEU A 196 7.43 0.32 7.69
C LEU A 196 7.38 1.28 6.49
N THR A 197 7.13 0.72 5.31
CA THR A 197 6.97 1.45 4.03
C THR A 197 5.54 1.34 3.51
N TYR A 198 4.84 0.24 3.80
CA TYR A 198 3.46 -0.01 3.39
C TYR A 198 2.58 -0.36 4.59
N LEU A 199 1.47 0.36 4.73
CA LEU A 199 0.44 0.13 5.75
C LEU A 199 -0.94 0.14 5.10
N ASP A 200 -1.66 -0.97 5.22
CA ASP A 200 -3.09 -1.06 4.88
C ASP A 200 -3.90 -1.62 6.05
N LEU A 201 -4.83 -0.82 6.55
CA LEU A 201 -5.79 -1.19 7.60
C LEU A 201 -7.24 -1.01 7.13
N SER A 202 -7.46 -0.91 5.82
CA SER A 202 -8.76 -0.59 5.25
C SER A 202 -9.84 -1.59 5.68
N TYR A 203 -11.06 -1.08 5.79
CA TYR A 203 -12.26 -1.80 6.20
C TYR A 203 -12.21 -2.36 7.63
N ASN A 204 -11.35 -1.80 8.49
CA ASN A 204 -11.36 -2.05 9.94
C ASN A 204 -11.84 -0.80 10.69
N ASN A 205 -12.49 -0.97 11.84
CA ASN A 205 -13.05 0.17 12.58
C ASN A 205 -11.97 0.91 13.40
N LEU A 206 -11.52 2.07 12.89
CA LEU A 206 -10.58 2.99 13.56
C LEU A 206 -11.27 4.26 14.09
N SER A 207 -12.61 4.28 14.18
CA SER A 207 -13.37 5.47 14.61
C SER A 207 -13.02 5.95 16.03
N ASN A 208 -12.48 5.08 16.88
CA ASN A 208 -12.03 5.39 18.24
C ASN A 208 -10.54 5.82 18.32
N VAL A 209 -9.87 6.07 17.19
CA VAL A 209 -8.45 6.48 17.14
C VAL A 209 -8.34 7.93 16.64
N PRO A 210 -8.66 8.95 17.46
CA PRO A 210 -8.72 10.35 17.01
C PRO A 210 -7.34 10.95 16.67
N ASP A 211 -6.26 10.35 17.17
CA ASP A 211 -4.86 10.75 17.00
C ASP A 211 -4.15 9.98 15.87
N TRP A 212 -4.88 9.22 15.04
CA TRP A 212 -4.33 8.41 13.95
C TRP A 212 -3.34 9.18 13.05
N LEU A 213 -3.64 10.45 12.78
CA LEU A 213 -2.79 11.31 11.95
C LEU A 213 -1.42 11.57 12.58
N GLU A 214 -1.39 11.82 13.90
CA GLU A 214 -0.14 12.03 14.64
C GLU A 214 0.67 10.74 14.71
N ILE A 215 -0.01 9.61 14.90
CA ILE A 215 0.62 8.28 14.97
C ILE A 215 1.31 7.96 13.64
N VAL A 216 0.61 8.10 12.52
CA VAL A 216 1.17 7.81 11.19
C VAL A 216 2.30 8.77 10.84
N SER A 217 2.20 10.03 11.25
CA SER A 217 3.26 11.03 11.00
C SER A 217 4.58 10.71 11.71
N LYS A 218 4.59 9.81 12.70
CA LYS A 218 5.81 9.32 13.39
C LYS A 218 6.55 8.23 12.60
N LEU A 219 5.98 7.73 11.50
CA LEU A 219 6.59 6.67 10.69
C LEU A 219 7.57 7.24 9.66
N PRO A 220 8.90 7.03 9.82
CA PRO A 220 9.92 7.76 9.07
C PRO A 220 10.07 7.34 7.61
N LYS A 221 9.64 6.12 7.26
CA LYS A 221 9.84 5.52 5.93
C LYS A 221 8.53 5.21 5.19
N LEU A 222 7.38 5.56 5.77
CA LEU A 222 6.09 5.19 5.20
C LEU A 222 5.90 5.87 3.85
N THR A 223 5.69 5.09 2.80
CA THR A 223 5.43 5.58 1.43
C THR A 223 3.98 5.35 1.03
N ASN A 224 3.38 4.26 1.49
CA ASN A 224 2.04 3.83 1.11
C ASN A 224 1.17 3.71 2.37
N LEU A 225 0.11 4.51 2.41
CA LEU A 225 -0.88 4.53 3.48
C LEU A 225 -2.27 4.33 2.90
N THR A 226 -2.93 3.24 3.29
CA THR A 226 -4.27 2.90 2.83
C THR A 226 -5.16 2.66 4.04
N LEU A 227 -6.13 3.55 4.26
CA LEU A 227 -7.08 3.50 5.38
C LEU A 227 -8.52 3.70 4.86
N ILE A 228 -8.90 2.95 3.82
CA ILE A 228 -10.20 3.08 3.17
C ILE A 228 -11.29 2.52 4.08
N GLY A 229 -12.42 3.21 4.24
CA GLY A 229 -13.55 2.60 4.93
C GLY A 229 -13.32 2.36 6.43
N CYS A 230 -12.44 3.14 7.07
CA CYS A 230 -12.03 2.92 8.46
C CYS A 230 -12.88 3.66 9.50
N GLY A 231 -13.87 4.45 9.07
CA GLY A 231 -14.67 5.28 9.97
C GLY A 231 -13.89 6.47 10.57
N LEU A 232 -12.82 6.91 9.90
CA LEU A 232 -11.97 7.99 10.39
C LEU A 232 -12.73 9.32 10.42
N SER A 233 -12.72 9.98 11.58
CA SER A 233 -13.12 11.38 11.72
C SER A 233 -11.90 12.30 11.56
N SER A 234 -12.14 13.55 11.17
CA SER A 234 -11.08 14.55 11.16
C SER A 234 -10.51 14.79 12.57
N PRO A 235 -9.18 14.88 12.73
CA PRO A 235 -8.58 15.17 14.03
C PRO A 235 -9.05 16.53 14.54
N ALA A 236 -9.31 16.64 15.85
CA ALA A 236 -9.64 17.91 16.52
C ALA A 236 -8.45 18.90 16.60
N ILE A 237 -7.35 18.59 15.91
CA ILE A 237 -6.06 19.26 16.07
C ILE A 237 -6.11 20.66 15.43
N HIS A 238 -5.73 21.68 16.21
CA HIS A 238 -5.50 23.04 15.73
C HIS A 238 -4.37 23.07 14.70
N SER A 239 -4.55 23.81 13.60
CA SER A 239 -3.63 23.85 12.45
C SER A 239 -2.16 24.15 12.79
N SER A 240 -1.86 24.79 13.92
CA SER A 240 -0.51 25.18 14.34
C SER A 240 0.39 24.01 14.74
N THR A 241 -0.14 22.87 15.21
CA THR A 241 0.67 21.70 15.56
C THR A 241 1.03 20.84 14.35
N LEU A 242 0.25 20.87 13.26
CA LEU A 242 0.48 20.01 12.08
C LEU A 242 1.63 20.47 11.18
N PHE A 243 1.99 21.75 11.20
CA PHE A 243 3.15 22.28 10.46
C PHE A 243 4.50 21.90 11.08
N ASN A 244 4.53 21.59 12.38
CA ASN A 244 5.76 21.40 13.17
C ASN A 244 5.99 19.95 13.63
N ILE A 245 5.15 19.00 13.23
CA ILE A 245 5.52 17.59 13.40
C ILE A 245 6.71 17.37 12.46
N ASN A 246 7.84 16.89 12.99
CA ASN A 246 8.97 16.35 12.21
C ASN A 246 8.48 15.15 11.39
N SER A 247 7.69 15.45 10.38
CA SER A 247 6.97 14.50 9.56
C SER A 247 7.99 13.90 8.60
N SER A 248 7.93 12.59 8.41
CA SER A 248 8.62 11.98 7.28
C SER A 248 8.16 12.66 6.00
N LYS A 249 9.05 12.84 5.02
CA LYS A 249 8.68 13.37 3.70
C LYS A 249 8.49 12.24 2.69
N SER A 250 8.12 11.05 3.15
CA SER A 250 8.20 9.82 2.36
C SER A 250 6.88 9.39 1.73
N LEU A 251 5.71 9.89 2.20
CA LEU A 251 4.42 9.46 1.65
C LEU A 251 4.33 9.78 0.17
N ALA A 252 4.01 8.75 -0.61
CA ALA A 252 3.86 8.79 -2.05
C ALA A 252 2.45 8.41 -2.49
N HIS A 253 1.83 7.44 -1.81
CA HIS A 253 0.47 6.96 -2.09
C HIS A 253 -0.35 7.01 -0.81
N VAL A 254 -1.41 7.82 -0.82
CA VAL A 254 -2.32 7.96 0.30
C VAL A 254 -3.73 7.73 -0.18
N ASP A 255 -4.43 6.76 0.41
CA ASP A 255 -5.86 6.54 0.19
C ASP A 255 -6.61 6.55 1.52
N LEU A 256 -7.45 7.57 1.70
CA LEU A 256 -8.34 7.76 2.84
C LEU A 256 -9.80 7.79 2.40
N SER A 257 -10.13 7.15 1.27
CA SER A 257 -11.48 7.14 0.74
C SER A 257 -12.47 6.39 1.66
N PHE A 258 -13.78 6.62 1.47
CA PHE A 258 -14.84 5.99 2.28
C PHE A 258 -14.72 6.27 3.80
N ASN A 259 -14.30 7.46 4.21
CA ASN A 259 -14.24 7.86 5.62
C ASN A 259 -15.23 8.99 5.93
N GLN A 260 -15.15 9.56 7.14
CA GLN A 260 -16.01 10.63 7.64
C GLN A 260 -15.22 11.95 7.80
N LEU A 261 -14.19 12.16 6.97
CA LEU A 261 -13.35 13.35 7.05
C LEU A 261 -14.11 14.59 6.58
N THR A 262 -14.00 15.68 7.34
CA THR A 262 -14.68 16.97 7.10
C THR A 262 -13.73 18.16 7.03
N SER A 263 -12.61 18.11 7.76
CA SER A 263 -11.74 19.25 8.00
C SER A 263 -10.72 19.49 6.89
N SER A 264 -10.48 20.75 6.56
CA SER A 264 -9.41 21.19 5.65
C SER A 264 -7.99 20.99 6.21
N SER A 265 -7.85 20.67 7.51
CA SER A 265 -6.55 20.37 8.13
C SER A 265 -5.85 19.17 7.50
N ILE A 266 -6.59 18.24 6.89
CA ILE A 266 -6.00 17.12 6.15
C ILE A 266 -5.14 17.60 4.98
N PHE A 267 -5.55 18.66 4.27
CA PHE A 267 -4.81 19.20 3.14
C PHE A 267 -3.52 19.87 3.59
N VAL A 268 -3.55 20.51 4.78
CA VAL A 268 -2.35 21.07 5.42
C VAL A 268 -1.36 19.96 5.78
N TRP A 269 -1.82 18.88 6.41
CA TRP A 269 -0.96 17.73 6.70
C TRP A 269 -0.37 17.12 5.43
N LEU A 270 -1.20 16.88 4.41
CA LEU A 270 -0.76 16.35 3.11
C LEU A 270 0.28 17.24 2.43
N SER A 271 0.23 18.55 2.66
CA SER A 271 1.20 19.49 2.09
C SER A 271 2.63 19.30 2.60
N ASN A 272 2.81 18.63 3.74
CA ASN A 272 4.13 18.28 4.25
C ASN A 272 4.87 17.27 3.34
N PHE A 273 4.14 16.56 2.47
CA PHE A 273 4.65 15.55 1.53
C PHE A 273 4.63 16.04 0.07
N SER A 274 4.61 17.36 -0.13
CA SER A 274 4.38 17.99 -1.44
C SER A 274 5.34 17.55 -2.57
N THR A 275 6.57 17.16 -2.23
CA THR A 275 7.59 16.71 -3.19
C THR A 275 7.63 15.21 -3.44
N SER A 276 6.83 14.42 -2.71
CA SER A 276 6.85 12.95 -2.78
C SER A 276 5.47 12.36 -3.04
N LEU A 277 4.40 13.06 -2.68
CA LEU A 277 3.03 12.59 -2.87
C LEU A 277 2.68 12.55 -4.37
N VAL A 278 2.42 11.34 -4.87
CA VAL A 278 2.09 11.04 -6.27
C VAL A 278 0.60 10.75 -6.44
N GLN A 279 0.01 10.00 -5.50
CA GLN A 279 -1.39 9.58 -5.56
C GLN A 279 -2.11 9.92 -4.26
N LEU A 280 -3.26 10.58 -4.40
CA LEU A 280 -4.11 10.96 -3.29
C LEU A 280 -5.58 10.58 -3.56
N GLY A 281 -6.08 9.60 -2.81
CA GLY A 281 -7.47 9.18 -2.76
C GLY A 281 -8.18 9.76 -1.54
N LEU A 282 -9.19 10.60 -1.76
CA LEU A 282 -10.01 11.25 -0.74
C LEU A 282 -11.51 11.13 -1.04
N SER A 283 -11.87 10.26 -1.97
CA SER A 283 -13.26 10.13 -2.42
C SER A 283 -14.16 9.56 -1.33
N ARG A 284 -15.47 9.86 -1.39
CA ARG A 284 -16.47 9.38 -0.42
C ARG A 284 -16.11 9.76 1.02
N ASN A 285 -15.82 11.03 1.20
CA ASN A 285 -15.71 11.68 2.51
C ASN A 285 -16.80 12.75 2.63
N ASN A 286 -16.72 13.58 3.67
CA ASN A 286 -17.68 14.65 3.94
C ASN A 286 -17.01 16.04 3.83
N PHE A 287 -16.05 16.20 2.91
CA PHE A 287 -15.38 17.48 2.68
C PHE A 287 -16.35 18.50 2.10
N THR A 288 -16.39 19.69 2.69
CA THR A 288 -17.21 20.85 2.27
C THR A 288 -16.32 22.06 1.98
N GLY A 289 -16.92 23.14 1.48
CA GLY A 289 -16.19 24.37 1.17
C GLY A 289 -15.39 24.29 -0.14
N SER A 290 -14.63 25.35 -0.41
CA SER A 290 -13.71 25.41 -1.55
C SER A 290 -12.36 24.77 -1.21
N LEU A 291 -11.67 24.27 -2.23
CA LEU A 291 -10.33 23.69 -2.06
C LEU A 291 -9.29 24.77 -1.72
N PRO A 292 -8.37 24.50 -0.76
CA PRO A 292 -7.33 25.44 -0.38
C PRO A 292 -6.18 25.53 -1.41
N ASP A 293 -5.48 26.65 -1.44
CA ASP A 293 -4.33 26.88 -2.34
C ASP A 293 -3.13 25.95 -2.10
N VAL A 294 -3.12 25.26 -0.95
CA VAL A 294 -2.01 24.40 -0.52
C VAL A 294 -1.72 23.25 -1.49
N PHE A 295 -2.72 22.85 -2.30
CA PHE A 295 -2.54 21.84 -3.34
C PHE A 295 -1.49 22.23 -4.37
N GLY A 296 -1.36 23.52 -4.73
CA GLY A 296 -0.37 23.96 -5.72
C GLY A 296 1.07 23.68 -5.32
N ASN A 297 1.34 23.45 -4.03
CA ASN A 297 2.68 23.07 -3.57
C ASN A 297 3.05 21.62 -3.96
N MET A 298 2.06 20.75 -4.24
CA MET A 298 2.24 19.30 -4.44
C MET A 298 2.73 18.96 -5.85
N SER A 299 3.93 19.40 -6.21
CA SER A 299 4.49 19.33 -7.57
C SER A 299 4.64 17.92 -8.16
N SER A 300 4.68 16.88 -7.31
CA SER A 300 4.77 15.47 -7.75
C SER A 300 3.42 14.78 -7.93
N LEU A 301 2.32 15.44 -7.57
CA LEU A 301 0.98 14.84 -7.57
C LEU A 301 0.54 14.54 -9.01
N ALA A 302 0.30 13.27 -9.29
CA ALA A 302 -0.13 12.77 -10.59
C ALA A 302 -1.60 12.33 -10.59
N TYR A 303 -2.12 11.85 -9.46
CA TYR A 303 -3.49 11.37 -9.34
C TYR A 303 -4.17 11.96 -8.12
N LEU A 304 -5.31 12.63 -8.33
CA LEU A 304 -6.14 13.19 -7.27
C LEU A 304 -7.60 12.77 -7.46
N ASP A 305 -8.14 12.04 -6.49
CA ASP A 305 -9.56 11.68 -6.43
C ASP A 305 -10.26 12.30 -5.23
N LEU A 306 -11.16 13.25 -5.50
CA LEU A 306 -12.02 13.95 -4.55
C LEU A 306 -13.51 13.65 -4.81
N SER A 307 -13.81 12.60 -5.57
CA SER A 307 -15.18 12.24 -5.96
C SER A 307 -16.07 11.93 -4.75
N TYR A 308 -17.38 12.12 -4.86
CA TYR A 308 -18.36 11.82 -3.81
C TYR A 308 -18.05 12.58 -2.51
N ASN A 309 -17.88 13.89 -2.61
CA ASN A 309 -17.78 14.80 -1.47
C ASN A 309 -18.84 15.91 -1.63
N GLN A 310 -18.78 16.96 -0.80
CA GLN A 310 -19.66 18.12 -0.84
C GLN A 310 -18.86 19.40 -1.15
N ILE A 311 -17.81 19.26 -1.97
CA ILE A 311 -16.91 20.36 -2.32
C ILE A 311 -17.68 21.34 -3.21
N GLU A 312 -17.58 22.63 -2.88
CA GLU A 312 -18.25 23.72 -3.58
C GLU A 312 -17.23 24.64 -4.29
N GLY A 313 -17.75 25.58 -5.09
CA GLY A 313 -16.91 26.53 -5.82
C GLY A 313 -16.20 25.86 -7.00
N GLY A 314 -14.87 25.96 -7.01
CA GLY A 314 -14.03 25.42 -8.10
C GLY A 314 -12.63 25.06 -7.62
N ILE A 315 -11.76 24.77 -8.58
CA ILE A 315 -10.34 24.57 -8.29
C ILE A 315 -9.65 25.93 -8.07
N PRO A 316 -8.74 26.05 -7.09
CA PRO A 316 -7.98 27.27 -6.85
C PRO A 316 -6.97 27.51 -7.98
N GLN A 317 -6.52 28.76 -8.14
CA GLN A 317 -5.61 29.13 -9.22
C GLN A 317 -4.27 28.38 -9.12
N SER A 318 -3.84 28.07 -7.90
CA SER A 318 -2.64 27.29 -7.58
C SER A 318 -2.60 25.89 -8.23
N PHE A 319 -3.72 25.35 -8.74
CA PHE A 319 -3.70 24.12 -9.54
C PHE A 319 -2.91 24.27 -10.85
N SER A 320 -2.65 25.50 -11.32
CA SER A 320 -1.73 25.76 -12.44
C SER A 320 -0.29 25.34 -12.16
N GLU A 321 0.08 25.08 -10.90
CA GLU A 321 1.43 24.67 -10.52
C GLU A 321 1.61 23.13 -10.54
N LEU A 322 0.53 22.36 -10.74
CA LEU A 322 0.55 20.90 -10.69
C LEU A 322 1.03 20.25 -12.01
N CYS A 323 2.27 20.51 -12.39
CA CYS A 323 2.86 20.06 -13.67
C CYS A 323 2.85 18.55 -13.92
N SER A 324 2.68 17.73 -12.88
CA SER A 324 2.72 16.26 -12.97
C SER A 324 1.33 15.64 -13.05
N LEU A 325 0.27 16.44 -12.96
CA LEU A 325 -1.10 15.96 -12.81
C LEU A 325 -1.58 15.25 -14.09
N GLN A 326 -2.02 14.01 -13.93
CA GLN A 326 -2.49 13.14 -15.01
C GLN A 326 -3.96 12.78 -14.85
N ALA A 327 -4.43 12.64 -13.61
CA ALA A 327 -5.82 12.29 -13.32
C ALA A 327 -6.40 13.19 -12.25
N LEU A 328 -7.54 13.81 -12.56
CA LEU A 328 -8.29 14.67 -11.67
C LEU A 328 -9.76 14.27 -11.65
N LEU A 329 -10.21 13.75 -10.51
CA LEU A 329 -11.56 13.21 -10.34
C LEU A 329 -12.33 14.01 -9.27
N PHE A 330 -13.44 14.59 -9.69
CA PHE A 330 -14.36 15.41 -8.89
C PHE A 330 -15.81 14.95 -9.02
N ARG A 331 -16.04 13.72 -9.49
CA ARG A 331 -17.38 13.20 -9.76
C ARG A 331 -18.25 13.27 -8.50
N ASN A 332 -19.53 13.63 -8.60
CA ASN A 332 -20.44 13.76 -7.44
C ASN A 332 -19.91 14.76 -6.39
N ASN A 333 -19.84 16.03 -6.76
CA ASN A 333 -19.59 17.16 -5.87
C ASN A 333 -20.60 18.29 -6.17
N ILE A 334 -20.41 19.46 -5.57
CA ILE A 334 -21.29 20.63 -5.74
C ILE A 334 -20.50 21.76 -6.42
N LEU A 335 -19.55 21.41 -7.32
CA LEU A 335 -18.74 22.40 -8.03
C LEU A 335 -19.63 23.29 -8.90
N SER A 336 -19.47 24.61 -8.78
CA SER A 336 -20.28 25.63 -9.47
C SER A 336 -19.44 26.57 -10.34
N ILE A 337 -18.16 26.27 -10.52
CA ILE A 337 -17.23 27.01 -11.38
C ILE A 337 -17.60 26.93 -12.88
N GLN A 338 -17.20 27.95 -13.62
CA GLN A 338 -17.29 27.96 -15.08
C GLN A 338 -16.29 26.95 -15.67
N LEU A 339 -16.76 26.08 -16.57
CA LEU A 339 -15.88 25.07 -17.19
C LEU A 339 -14.70 25.73 -17.93
N SER A 340 -14.92 26.86 -18.60
CA SER A 340 -13.88 27.65 -19.25
C SER A 340 -12.79 28.13 -18.30
N LYS A 341 -13.17 28.59 -17.10
CA LYS A 341 -12.22 28.99 -16.05
C LYS A 341 -11.44 27.79 -15.52
N LEU A 342 -12.11 26.67 -15.26
CA LEU A 342 -11.47 25.43 -14.81
C LEU A 342 -10.45 24.93 -15.85
N VAL A 343 -10.86 24.88 -17.12
CA VAL A 343 -9.97 24.51 -18.22
C VAL A 343 -8.85 25.52 -18.36
N GLN A 344 -9.09 26.82 -18.23
CA GLN A 344 -8.03 27.83 -18.28
C GLN A 344 -6.98 27.61 -17.18
N THR A 345 -7.40 27.40 -15.92
CA THR A 345 -6.47 27.10 -14.82
C THR A 345 -5.69 25.82 -15.09
N LEU A 346 -6.37 24.73 -15.49
CA LEU A 346 -5.69 23.45 -15.78
C LEU A 346 -4.81 23.49 -17.04
N MET A 347 -5.12 24.31 -18.03
CA MET A 347 -4.32 24.44 -19.27
C MET A 347 -3.21 25.49 -19.15
N SER A 348 -3.31 26.40 -18.17
CA SER A 348 -2.15 27.19 -17.74
C SER A 348 -1.12 26.35 -16.99
N THR A 349 -1.48 25.12 -16.61
CA THR A 349 -0.56 24.16 -16.01
C THR A 349 0.50 23.76 -17.01
N CYS A 350 1.70 24.34 -16.83
CA CYS A 350 2.95 23.93 -17.45
C CYS A 350 2.80 23.68 -18.98
N PRO A 351 2.77 24.74 -19.81
CA PRO A 351 2.39 24.71 -21.23
C PRO A 351 3.11 23.67 -22.08
N ASP A 352 4.34 23.32 -21.69
CA ASP A 352 5.20 22.35 -22.39
C ASP A 352 5.00 20.89 -21.93
N LYS A 353 4.13 20.65 -20.93
CA LYS A 353 4.01 19.37 -20.23
C LYS A 353 2.60 18.79 -20.13
N ASN A 354 1.56 19.44 -20.69
CA ASN A 354 0.15 19.01 -20.66
C ASN A 354 -0.04 17.49 -20.48
N SER A 355 -0.09 17.04 -19.22
CA SER A 355 -0.04 15.63 -18.83
C SER A 355 -1.40 15.10 -18.43
N LEU A 356 -2.42 15.96 -18.37
CA LEU A 356 -3.75 15.60 -17.90
C LEU A 356 -4.44 14.68 -18.91
N GLU A 357 -4.52 13.40 -18.57
CA GLU A 357 -5.13 12.36 -19.39
C GLU A 357 -6.57 12.05 -18.96
N THR A 358 -6.89 12.22 -17.68
CA THR A 358 -8.18 11.83 -17.10
C THR A 358 -8.80 13.00 -16.34
N LEU A 359 -9.97 13.45 -16.79
CA LEU A 359 -10.76 14.47 -16.10
C LEU A 359 -12.19 13.98 -15.88
N SER A 360 -12.60 13.83 -14.63
CA SER A 360 -13.96 13.39 -14.27
C SER A 360 -14.68 14.47 -13.46
N LEU A 361 -15.68 15.09 -14.05
CA LEU A 361 -16.48 16.18 -13.48
C LEU A 361 -17.98 15.84 -13.44
N SER A 362 -18.33 14.56 -13.63
CA SER A 362 -19.73 14.15 -13.74
C SER A 362 -20.50 14.35 -12.44
N ASN A 363 -21.81 14.59 -12.51
CA ASN A 363 -22.65 14.89 -11.33
C ASN A 363 -22.10 16.10 -10.54
N ASN A 364 -22.05 17.27 -11.17
CA ASN A 364 -21.70 18.55 -10.54
C ASN A 364 -22.68 19.65 -10.99
N SER A 365 -22.46 20.89 -10.53
CA SER A 365 -23.25 22.06 -10.93
C SER A 365 -22.51 22.96 -11.93
N LEU A 366 -21.60 22.40 -12.75
CA LEU A 366 -20.79 23.19 -13.69
C LEU A 366 -21.66 23.88 -14.75
N SER A 367 -21.28 25.10 -15.10
CA SER A 367 -21.96 25.93 -16.09
C SER A 367 -20.96 26.76 -16.89
N GLU A 368 -21.45 27.61 -17.79
CA GLU A 368 -20.74 28.73 -18.41
C GLU A 368 -21.66 29.93 -18.23
N SER A 369 -21.14 31.13 -17.99
CA SER A 369 -22.01 32.31 -18.02
C SER A 369 -22.51 32.53 -19.45
N ILE A 370 -23.82 32.63 -19.61
CA ILE A 370 -24.41 33.27 -20.79
C ILE A 370 -24.17 34.77 -20.63
N PRO A 371 -23.46 35.45 -21.55
CA PRO A 371 -23.34 36.90 -21.49
C PRO A 371 -24.74 37.52 -21.67
N ASN A 372 -25.16 38.33 -20.70
CA ASN A 372 -26.27 39.29 -20.83
C ASN A 372 -27.71 38.79 -21.02
N LEU A 373 -28.27 38.04 -20.06
CA LEU A 373 -29.73 37.99 -19.89
C LEU A 373 -30.11 38.07 -18.40
N LYS A 374 -30.24 39.29 -17.88
CA LYS A 374 -30.62 39.58 -16.48
C LYS A 374 -32.04 39.12 -16.09
N ASN A 375 -32.84 38.56 -17.01
CA ASN A 375 -34.29 38.37 -16.81
C ASN A 375 -34.84 36.96 -17.15
N PHE A 376 -34.02 35.91 -17.20
CA PHE A 376 -34.53 34.54 -17.43
C PHE A 376 -34.01 33.54 -16.39
N SER A 377 -34.83 32.53 -16.09
CA SER A 377 -34.56 31.39 -15.21
C SER A 377 -33.44 30.44 -15.69
N TYR A 378 -32.74 30.79 -16.78
CA TYR A 378 -31.69 30.00 -17.44
C TYR A 378 -30.25 30.45 -17.07
N GLN A 379 -30.08 31.24 -16.01
CA GLN A 379 -28.78 31.83 -15.61
C GLN A 379 -27.68 30.82 -15.21
N LYS A 380 -28.02 29.54 -15.03
CA LYS A 380 -27.07 28.47 -14.66
C LYS A 380 -26.72 27.50 -15.79
N LEU A 381 -27.13 27.76 -17.04
CA LEU A 381 -26.83 26.88 -18.16
C LEU A 381 -25.54 27.28 -18.90
N GLY A 382 -24.66 26.31 -19.23
CA GLY A 382 -23.39 26.54 -19.94
C GLY A 382 -23.15 25.77 -21.26
N ARG A 383 -22.27 26.23 -22.15
CA ARG A 383 -21.84 25.43 -23.33
C ARG A 383 -20.50 24.74 -23.04
N ILE A 384 -20.18 23.61 -23.68
CA ILE A 384 -18.80 23.10 -23.61
C ILE A 384 -17.88 24.03 -24.43
N PRO A 385 -16.75 24.54 -23.89
CA PRO A 385 -15.81 25.34 -24.65
C PRO A 385 -15.20 24.57 -25.82
N ALA A 386 -15.12 25.20 -27.00
CA ALA A 386 -14.50 24.59 -28.18
C ALA A 386 -13.00 24.30 -27.99
N SER A 387 -12.33 25.00 -27.08
CA SER A 387 -10.95 24.70 -26.68
C SER A 387 -10.83 23.31 -26.07
N LEU A 388 -11.77 22.90 -25.22
CA LEU A 388 -11.79 21.56 -24.60
C LEU A 388 -11.88 20.44 -25.64
N ALA A 389 -12.53 20.70 -26.77
CA ALA A 389 -12.68 19.74 -27.87
C ALA A 389 -11.40 19.53 -28.70
N ARG A 390 -10.38 20.37 -28.51
CA ARG A 390 -9.11 20.35 -29.25
C ARG A 390 -7.91 19.94 -28.37
N ILE A 391 -8.16 19.54 -27.13
CA ILE A 391 -7.11 19.14 -26.19
C ILE A 391 -6.87 17.65 -26.36
N ASP A 392 -5.86 17.29 -27.16
CA ASP A 392 -5.59 15.91 -27.59
C ASP A 392 -5.15 14.88 -26.51
N PRO A 393 -4.63 15.21 -25.31
CA PRO A 393 -4.14 14.19 -24.37
C PRO A 393 -5.21 13.39 -23.60
N PHE A 394 -6.50 13.74 -23.67
CA PHE A 394 -7.51 13.08 -22.83
C PHE A 394 -7.81 11.64 -23.25
N ARG A 395 -7.45 10.68 -22.39
CA ARG A 395 -7.93 9.28 -22.46
C ARG A 395 -9.35 9.15 -21.91
N PHE A 396 -9.72 9.98 -20.94
CA PHE A 396 -11.07 9.99 -20.38
C PHE A 396 -11.52 11.40 -20.01
N LEU A 397 -12.74 11.76 -20.43
CA LEU A 397 -13.40 13.01 -20.06
C LEU A 397 -14.86 12.75 -19.68
N GLY A 398 -15.20 12.95 -18.40
CA GLY A 398 -16.55 12.76 -17.87
C GLY A 398 -17.26 14.07 -17.54
N LEU A 399 -18.21 14.51 -18.36
CA LEU A 399 -19.01 15.74 -18.17
C LEU A 399 -20.51 15.49 -17.95
N SER A 400 -20.90 14.23 -17.76
CA SER A 400 -22.30 13.83 -17.61
C SER A 400 -22.97 14.48 -16.41
N TYR A 401 -24.28 14.72 -16.48
CA TYR A 401 -25.09 15.27 -15.39
C TYR A 401 -24.51 16.57 -14.79
N ASN A 402 -24.34 17.57 -15.63
CA ASN A 402 -24.00 18.95 -15.27
C ASN A 402 -25.09 19.90 -15.81
N ASN A 403 -24.84 21.22 -15.80
CA ASN A 403 -25.78 22.21 -16.33
C ASN A 403 -25.42 22.65 -17.76
N PHE A 404 -24.89 21.75 -18.60
CA PHE A 404 -24.56 22.10 -19.98
C PHE A 404 -25.79 22.11 -20.91
N TYR A 405 -25.84 23.05 -21.84
CA TYR A 405 -26.85 23.18 -22.89
C TYR A 405 -26.20 23.29 -24.27
N GLU A 406 -27.03 23.14 -25.32
CA GLU A 406 -26.65 23.33 -26.72
C GLU A 406 -25.86 22.19 -27.38
N LYS A 407 -25.30 22.43 -28.58
CA LYS A 407 -24.63 21.41 -29.38
C LYS A 407 -23.22 21.10 -28.86
N ILE A 408 -22.87 19.82 -28.75
CA ILE A 408 -21.51 19.37 -28.45
C ILE A 408 -20.53 19.92 -29.51
N PRO A 409 -19.44 20.59 -29.12
CA PRO A 409 -18.44 21.07 -30.06
C PRO A 409 -17.84 19.92 -30.87
N ILE A 410 -17.67 20.15 -32.17
CA ILE A 410 -16.95 19.21 -33.03
C ILE A 410 -15.46 19.44 -32.81
N GLY A 411 -14.73 18.37 -32.51
CA GLY A 411 -13.30 18.42 -32.22
C GLY A 411 -12.61 17.11 -32.60
N THR A 412 -11.43 16.88 -32.04
CA THR A 412 -10.58 15.73 -32.34
C THR A 412 -10.97 14.49 -31.53
N GLN A 413 -11.40 14.64 -30.27
CA GLN A 413 -11.71 13.50 -29.40
C GLN A 413 -13.16 13.38 -28.89
N LEU A 414 -13.92 14.47 -28.76
CA LEU A 414 -15.22 14.43 -28.03
C LEU A 414 -16.23 13.46 -28.64
N GLN A 415 -16.17 13.25 -29.96
CA GLN A 415 -17.04 12.35 -30.69
C GLN A 415 -16.66 10.86 -30.54
N ASN A 416 -15.47 10.55 -30.03
CA ASN A 416 -14.97 9.18 -29.87
C ASN A 416 -15.28 8.59 -28.49
N PHE A 417 -15.69 9.42 -27.51
CA PHE A 417 -16.06 8.94 -26.19
C PHE A 417 -17.43 8.26 -26.19
N ASP A 418 -17.63 7.36 -25.22
CA ASP A 418 -18.94 6.74 -24.99
C ASP A 418 -20.00 7.82 -24.69
N PRO A 419 -21.19 7.79 -25.29
CA PRO A 419 -22.24 8.79 -25.08
C PRO A 419 -22.60 9.05 -23.61
N SER A 420 -22.44 8.04 -22.74
CA SER A 420 -22.71 8.15 -21.31
C SER A 420 -21.90 9.26 -20.63
N VAL A 421 -20.70 9.57 -21.11
CA VAL A 421 -19.83 10.59 -20.50
C VAL A 421 -20.33 12.02 -20.71
N LEU A 422 -21.29 12.24 -21.61
CA LEU A 422 -21.91 13.55 -21.90
C LEU A 422 -23.41 13.59 -21.57
N ALA A 423 -24.00 12.46 -21.19
CA ALA A 423 -25.43 12.31 -20.94
C ALA A 423 -25.94 13.15 -19.75
N GLY A 424 -27.27 13.29 -19.62
CA GLY A 424 -27.89 13.91 -18.44
C GLY A 424 -27.77 15.44 -18.34
N ASN A 425 -27.30 16.11 -19.39
CA ASN A 425 -27.19 17.57 -19.47
C ASN A 425 -28.45 18.22 -20.12
N PRO A 426 -28.99 19.34 -19.61
CA PRO A 426 -30.22 19.97 -20.12
C PRO A 426 -30.13 20.46 -21.58
N GLN A 427 -30.94 19.91 -22.49
CA GLN A 427 -30.98 20.33 -23.91
C GLN A 427 -29.62 20.23 -24.65
N HIS A 428 -28.74 19.35 -24.17
CA HIS A 428 -27.44 19.04 -24.79
C HIS A 428 -27.62 18.01 -25.91
N CYS A 429 -27.07 18.25 -27.10
CA CYS A 429 -27.30 17.40 -28.27
C CYS A 429 -26.14 17.39 -29.28
N GLY A 430 -26.18 16.48 -30.26
CA GLY A 430 -25.13 16.29 -31.27
C GLY A 430 -24.20 15.11 -30.95
N PRO A 431 -23.41 14.61 -31.92
CA PRO A 431 -22.59 13.41 -31.71
C PRO A 431 -21.60 13.57 -30.54
N PRO A 432 -21.42 12.54 -29.70
CA PRO A 432 -21.93 11.16 -29.83
C PRO A 432 -23.36 10.92 -29.28
N LEU A 433 -24.01 11.96 -28.75
CA LEU A 433 -25.42 11.90 -28.33
C LEU A 433 -26.37 11.97 -29.55
N GLN A 434 -27.68 11.91 -29.28
CA GLN A 434 -28.71 12.05 -30.30
C GLN A 434 -28.57 13.38 -31.07
N LYS A 435 -28.92 13.37 -32.35
CA LYS A 435 -28.91 14.56 -33.20
C LYS A 435 -29.78 15.65 -32.57
N CYS A 436 -29.29 16.89 -32.59
CA CYS A 436 -30.06 18.04 -32.18
C CYS A 436 -31.38 18.09 -32.94
N VAL A 437 -32.49 17.92 -32.23
CA VAL A 437 -33.80 18.24 -32.77
C VAL A 437 -33.80 19.75 -32.98
N LEU A 438 -33.79 20.18 -34.24
CA LEU A 438 -33.97 21.58 -34.61
C LEU A 438 -35.36 21.99 -34.11
N ILE A 439 -35.45 22.53 -32.89
CA ILE A 439 -36.56 23.41 -32.56
C ILE A 439 -36.39 24.59 -33.49
N ASN A 440 -37.22 24.61 -34.54
CA ASN A 440 -37.24 25.64 -35.58
C ASN A 440 -37.05 27.01 -34.92
N ARG A 441 -35.90 27.67 -35.15
CA ARG A 441 -35.61 29.02 -34.59
C ARG A 441 -36.71 30.04 -34.93
N LYS A 442 -37.54 29.77 -35.94
CA LYS A 442 -38.74 30.54 -36.29
C LYS A 442 -39.89 30.43 -35.28
N LEU A 443 -40.03 29.34 -34.51
CA LEU A 443 -41.11 29.25 -33.51
C LEU A 443 -40.80 30.05 -32.22
N CYS A 444 -39.54 30.17 -31.82
CA CYS A 444 -39.18 31.04 -30.68
C CYS A 444 -39.34 32.53 -31.01
N SER A 445 -39.16 32.97 -32.25
CA SER A 445 -39.42 34.37 -32.62
C SER A 445 -40.92 34.67 -32.72
N LEU A 446 -41.75 33.70 -33.12
CA LEU A 446 -43.21 33.86 -33.24
C LEU A 446 -43.95 33.86 -31.89
N VAL A 447 -43.45 33.13 -30.89
CA VAL A 447 -44.02 33.16 -29.52
C VAL A 447 -43.64 34.44 -28.78
N MET A 448 -42.49 35.05 -29.10
CA MET A 448 -42.08 36.34 -28.51
C MET A 448 -42.79 37.56 -29.13
N THR A 449 -43.17 37.52 -30.42
CA THR A 449 -43.87 38.65 -31.05
C THR A 449 -45.37 38.71 -30.71
N LYS A 450 -46.03 37.56 -30.49
CA LYS A 450 -47.45 37.56 -30.11
C LYS A 450 -47.74 38.06 -28.69
N LYS A 451 -46.76 38.06 -27.79
CA LYS A 451 -46.92 38.55 -26.41
C LYS A 451 -46.62 40.06 -26.25
N ILE A 452 -46.14 40.72 -27.30
CA ILE A 452 -45.80 42.15 -27.33
C ILE A 452 -46.91 42.99 -28.00
N MET A 453 -47.93 42.38 -28.61
CA MET A 453 -49.09 43.10 -29.20
C MET A 453 -50.38 43.01 -28.37
N SER A 454 -50.33 42.56 -27.10
CA SER A 454 -51.52 42.52 -26.22
C SER A 454 -51.29 43.11 -24.82
N LEU A 455 -50.33 44.02 -24.70
CA LEU A 455 -50.18 44.99 -23.61
C LEU A 455 -50.16 46.37 -24.27
#